data_AF-A0A3N5KG92-F1
#
_entry.id   AF-A0A3N5KG92-F1
#
_cell.length_a   1.000
_cell.length_b   1.000
_cell.length_c   1.000
_cell.angle_alpha   90.00
_cell.angle_beta   90.00
_cell.angle_gamma   90.00
#
_symmetry.space_group_name_H-M   'P 1'
#
loop_
_entity.id
_entity.type
_entity.pdbx_description
1 polymer ?
#
loop_
_entity_poly.entity_id
_entity_poly.type
_entity_poly.pdbx_seq_one_letter_code
_entity_poly.pdbx_strand_id
1 'polypeptide(L)'
;MTQDRRALVVDSDPGSRDLVCETLAADGFTVRAADSGEAALASLQRDPVDLVFTASSLPDTAGLTLLESIRGLPDPPEVIFITAYETIDAAVKAVKRGALCYITKPLTPDRLLHLTRKAVEEIRLRRENEALRRELDRRYTYKDLIGKSPRMQEVFQLLENLTGTESNVLITGKSGTGKELAARAIHAQSPRKDRRFVALNCGGLTETLLESELFGHVKGAFTGAISSKPGVFQEADGGTLFLDEIANMPPSMQVKLLRMIQEGEIKPFGSNQTCKVNVRFIAATNRELLQAVEDGIF
;
A
#
# COMPACT_ATOMS: atom_id res chain seq x y z
N MET A 1 7.42 -24.04 -0.49
CA MET A 1 8.82 -23.76 -0.09
C MET A 1 8.75 -23.11 1.28
N THR A 2 9.11 -23.84 2.32
CA THR A 2 9.20 -23.34 3.70
C THR A 2 10.26 -22.24 3.71
N GLN A 3 9.86 -20.97 3.84
CA GLN A 3 10.80 -19.89 4.14
C GLN A 3 11.52 -20.25 5.45
N ASP A 4 12.85 -20.21 5.46
CA ASP A 4 13.65 -20.34 6.69
C ASP A 4 13.26 -19.20 7.64
N ARG A 5 12.37 -19.48 8.60
CA ARG A 5 11.89 -18.49 9.55
C ARG A 5 12.96 -18.28 10.61
N ARG A 6 13.56 -17.10 10.66
CA ARG A 6 14.64 -16.79 11.60
C ARG A 6 14.12 -15.92 12.74
N ALA A 7 14.40 -16.30 13.97
CA ALA A 7 14.02 -15.56 15.15
C ALA A 7 15.24 -15.24 16.04
N LEU A 8 15.20 -14.11 16.73
CA LEU A 8 16.13 -13.74 17.79
C LEU A 8 15.38 -13.61 19.10
N VAL A 9 15.85 -14.27 20.16
CA VAL A 9 15.30 -14.17 21.51
C VAL A 9 16.27 -13.40 22.39
N VAL A 10 15.80 -12.35 23.04
CA VAL A 10 16.58 -11.44 23.88
C VAL A 10 15.94 -11.38 25.27
N ASP A 11 16.46 -12.16 26.21
CA ASP A 11 16.01 -12.18 27.61
C ASP A 11 17.21 -12.47 28.51
N SER A 12 17.32 -11.75 29.62
CA SER A 12 18.34 -11.99 30.64
C SER A 12 18.07 -13.25 31.46
N ASP A 13 16.81 -13.66 31.57
CA ASP A 13 16.40 -14.87 32.27
C ASP A 13 16.66 -16.12 31.41
N PRO A 14 17.61 -17.01 31.79
CA PRO A 14 17.93 -18.19 31.00
C PRO A 14 16.74 -19.12 30.82
N GLY A 15 15.90 -19.29 31.85
CA GLY A 15 14.74 -20.20 31.77
C GLY A 15 13.69 -19.72 30.77
N SER A 16 13.36 -18.43 30.77
CA SER A 16 12.48 -17.83 29.75
C SER A 16 13.08 -17.93 28.35
N ARG A 17 14.39 -17.66 28.22
CA ARG A 17 15.09 -17.73 26.94
C ARG A 17 15.08 -19.14 26.35
N ASP A 18 15.40 -20.15 27.16
CA ASP A 18 15.45 -21.55 26.73
C ASP A 18 14.05 -22.05 26.32
N LEU A 19 13.02 -21.75 27.12
CA LEU A 19 11.63 -22.08 26.80
C LEU A 19 11.20 -21.52 25.44
N VAL A 20 11.51 -20.24 25.17
CA VAL A 20 11.15 -19.58 23.91
C VAL A 20 11.92 -20.21 22.75
N CYS A 21 13.23 -20.43 22.93
CA CYS A 21 14.08 -21.05 21.91
C CYS A 21 13.61 -22.45 21.54
N GLU A 22 13.37 -23.32 22.52
CA GLU A 22 12.90 -24.69 22.29
C GLU A 22 11.53 -24.72 21.62
N THR A 23 10.60 -23.89 22.09
CA THR A 23 9.24 -23.83 21.55
C THR A 23 9.24 -23.38 20.08
N LEU A 24 10.03 -22.34 19.74
CA LEU A 24 10.12 -21.83 18.38
C LEU A 24 10.87 -22.79 17.46
N ALA A 25 11.95 -23.43 17.95
CA ALA A 25 12.68 -24.44 17.20
C ALA A 25 11.78 -25.64 16.84
N ALA A 26 10.91 -26.07 17.76
CA ALA A 26 9.94 -27.13 17.52
C ALA A 26 8.89 -26.77 16.43
N ASP A 27 8.61 -25.47 16.21
CA ASP A 27 7.74 -24.96 15.15
C ASP A 27 8.50 -24.67 13.84
N GLY A 28 9.78 -25.05 13.76
CA GLY A 28 10.61 -24.96 12.55
C GLY A 28 11.33 -23.62 12.36
N PHE A 29 11.52 -22.83 13.43
CA PHE A 29 12.33 -21.61 13.37
C PHE A 29 13.82 -21.91 13.58
N THR A 30 14.66 -21.18 12.87
CA THR A 30 16.08 -21.05 13.20
C THR A 30 16.22 -19.94 14.23
N VAL A 31 16.43 -20.32 15.50
CA VAL A 31 16.44 -19.39 16.63
C VAL A 31 17.86 -19.07 17.06
N ARG A 32 18.14 -17.78 17.26
CA ARG A 32 19.35 -17.30 17.96
C ARG A 32 18.94 -16.66 19.27
N ALA A 33 19.84 -16.68 20.24
CA ALA A 33 19.59 -16.14 21.56
C ALA A 33 20.63 -15.08 21.93
N ALA A 34 20.21 -14.05 22.66
CA ALA A 34 21.04 -13.01 23.25
C ALA A 34 20.57 -12.75 24.68
N ASP A 35 21.51 -12.36 25.54
CA ASP A 35 21.27 -12.07 26.97
C ASP A 35 21.21 -10.56 27.28
N SER A 36 21.55 -9.73 26.29
CA SER A 36 21.69 -8.28 26.38
C SER A 36 21.27 -7.59 25.08
N GLY A 37 20.92 -6.32 25.17
CA GLY A 37 20.57 -5.49 24.01
C GLY A 37 21.74 -5.28 23.05
N GLU A 38 22.95 -5.07 23.58
CA GLU A 38 24.17 -4.96 22.78
C GLU A 38 24.46 -6.23 21.98
N ALA A 39 24.38 -7.42 22.61
CA ALA A 39 24.56 -8.69 21.91
C ALA A 39 23.47 -8.92 20.86
N ALA A 40 22.23 -8.49 21.13
CA ALA A 40 21.14 -8.56 20.17
C ALA A 40 21.43 -7.71 18.92
N LEU A 41 21.86 -6.46 19.09
CA LEU A 41 22.19 -5.56 17.96
C LEU A 41 23.38 -6.10 17.15
N ALA A 42 24.42 -6.59 17.80
CA ALA A 42 25.56 -7.23 17.12
C ALA A 42 25.12 -8.46 16.31
N SER A 43 24.19 -9.26 16.84
CA SER A 43 23.61 -10.43 16.17
C SER A 43 22.77 -10.06 14.94
N LEU A 44 21.98 -8.98 15.04
CA LEU A 44 21.14 -8.45 13.95
C LEU A 44 21.97 -7.85 12.81
N GLN A 45 23.14 -7.26 13.11
CA GLN A 45 24.06 -6.76 12.09
C GLN A 45 24.74 -7.87 11.28
N ARG A 46 24.99 -9.03 11.90
CA ARG A 46 25.65 -10.16 11.24
C ARG A 46 24.69 -10.96 10.38
N ASP A 47 23.55 -11.36 10.94
CA ASP A 47 22.51 -12.04 10.17
C ASP A 47 21.14 -11.39 10.42
N PRO A 48 20.40 -11.04 9.37
CA PRO A 48 19.03 -10.56 9.52
C PRO A 48 18.11 -11.67 10.02
N VAL A 49 17.07 -11.29 10.75
CA VAL A 49 16.00 -12.18 11.23
C VAL A 49 14.66 -11.61 10.81
N ASP A 50 13.58 -12.40 10.90
CA ASP A 50 12.23 -11.92 10.62
C ASP A 50 11.53 -11.44 11.89
N LEU A 51 11.84 -12.07 13.04
CA LEU A 51 11.21 -11.81 14.33
C LEU A 51 12.23 -11.64 15.45
N VAL A 52 11.97 -10.68 16.34
CA VAL A 52 12.72 -10.48 17.59
C VAL A 52 11.76 -10.59 18.76
N PHE A 53 12.04 -11.49 19.70
CA PHE A 53 11.36 -11.58 20.99
C PHE A 53 12.24 -10.91 22.04
N THR A 54 11.77 -9.85 22.69
CA THR A 54 12.60 -9.09 23.64
C THR A 54 11.91 -8.91 24.99
N ALA A 55 12.66 -9.07 26.07
CA ALA A 55 12.20 -8.71 27.41
C ALA A 55 12.05 -7.19 27.55
N SER A 56 11.07 -6.76 28.35
CA SER A 56 10.84 -5.32 28.59
C SER A 56 12.00 -4.63 29.33
N SER A 57 12.78 -5.41 30.10
CA SER A 57 13.97 -4.96 30.81
C SER A 57 15.11 -5.92 30.49
N LEU A 58 16.24 -5.39 30.04
CA LEU A 58 17.49 -6.11 29.83
C LEU A 58 18.54 -5.57 30.81
N PRO A 59 19.68 -6.27 31.01
CA PRO A 59 20.70 -5.87 31.98
C PRO A 59 21.38 -4.55 31.64
N ASP A 60 21.50 -4.26 30.34
CA ASP A 60 22.23 -3.14 29.74
C ASP A 60 21.31 -2.04 29.21
N THR A 61 20.07 -2.35 28.85
CA THR A 61 19.15 -1.40 28.24
C THR A 61 17.67 -1.72 28.51
N ALA A 62 16.80 -0.74 28.31
CA ALA A 62 15.37 -0.99 28.29
C ALA A 62 14.98 -1.62 26.95
N GLY A 63 14.04 -2.58 26.94
CA GLY A 63 13.59 -3.21 25.69
C GLY A 63 13.02 -2.19 24.68
N LEU A 64 12.45 -1.08 25.17
CA LEU A 64 11.98 0.02 24.32
C LEU A 64 13.12 0.72 23.56
N THR A 65 14.27 0.89 24.20
CA THR A 65 15.46 1.49 23.57
C THR A 65 16.03 0.54 22.51
N LEU A 66 16.00 -0.77 22.76
CA LEU A 66 16.36 -1.77 21.76
C LEU A 66 15.41 -1.72 20.55
N LEU A 67 14.10 -1.58 20.76
CA LEU A 67 13.11 -1.44 19.67
C LEU A 67 13.43 -0.23 18.77
N GLU A 68 13.79 0.91 19.36
CA GLU A 68 14.13 2.12 18.59
C GLU A 68 15.37 1.91 17.72
N SER A 69 16.40 1.26 18.26
CA SER A 69 17.60 0.90 17.52
C SER A 69 17.30 -0.08 16.38
N ILE A 70 16.45 -1.09 16.63
CA ILE A 70 16.02 -2.05 15.62
C ILE A 70 15.25 -1.35 14.49
N ARG A 71 14.37 -0.41 14.83
CA ARG A 71 13.57 0.35 13.85
C ARG A 71 14.40 1.28 12.96
N GLY A 72 15.63 1.62 13.37
CA GLY A 72 16.58 2.38 12.55
C GLY A 72 17.31 1.56 11.48
N LEU A 73 17.13 0.23 11.43
CA LEU A 73 17.76 -0.62 10.43
C LEU A 73 17.10 -0.49 9.05
N PRO A 74 17.83 -0.73 7.94
CA PRO A 74 17.27 -0.63 6.58
C PRO A 74 16.10 -1.57 6.30
N ASP A 75 16.11 -2.77 6.90
CA ASP A 75 15.03 -3.77 6.85
C ASP A 75 14.80 -4.30 8.28
N PRO A 76 14.00 -3.58 9.09
CA PRO A 76 13.88 -3.88 10.50
C PRO A 76 12.97 -5.11 10.72
N PRO A 77 13.40 -6.11 11.52
CA PRO A 77 12.54 -7.22 11.90
C PRO A 77 11.34 -6.74 12.72
N GLU A 78 10.28 -7.56 12.75
CA GLU A 78 9.18 -7.30 13.67
C GLU A 78 9.55 -7.69 15.10
N VAL A 79 9.11 -6.89 16.07
CA VAL A 79 9.48 -7.04 17.48
C VAL A 79 8.26 -7.40 18.32
N ILE A 80 8.38 -8.46 19.12
CA ILE A 80 7.37 -8.93 20.07
C ILE A 80 7.96 -8.80 21.48
N PHE A 81 7.23 -8.13 22.37
CA PHE A 81 7.67 -7.95 23.75
C PHE A 81 7.25 -9.13 24.62
N ILE A 82 8.15 -9.62 25.46
CA ILE A 82 7.84 -10.53 26.55
C ILE A 82 7.92 -9.72 27.86
N THR A 83 6.81 -9.65 28.59
CA THR A 83 6.66 -8.74 29.74
C THR A 83 6.10 -9.47 30.95
N ALA A 84 6.49 -9.04 32.15
CA ALA A 84 5.80 -9.42 33.38
C ALA A 84 4.56 -8.52 33.59
N TYR A 85 3.69 -8.89 34.53
CA TYR A 85 2.52 -8.07 34.89
C TYR A 85 2.90 -6.64 35.31
N GLU A 86 4.00 -6.50 36.05
CA GLU A 86 4.50 -5.22 36.56
C GLU A 86 5.01 -4.28 35.44
N THR A 87 5.23 -4.80 34.23
CA THR A 87 5.81 -4.06 33.11
C THR A 87 4.85 -3.91 31.91
N ILE A 88 3.56 -4.18 32.10
CA ILE A 88 2.53 -4.05 31.05
C ILE A 88 2.51 -2.64 30.46
N ASP A 89 2.64 -1.58 31.27
CA ASP A 89 2.66 -0.20 30.77
C ASP A 89 3.81 0.06 29.78
N ALA A 90 4.97 -0.57 30.00
CA ALA A 90 6.10 -0.49 29.09
C ALA A 90 5.80 -1.24 27.78
N ALA A 91 5.18 -2.41 27.86
CA ALA A 91 4.76 -3.19 26.69
C ALA A 91 3.68 -2.46 25.85
N VAL A 92 2.73 -1.77 26.48
CA VAL A 92 1.75 -0.93 25.79
C VAL A 92 2.42 0.25 25.08
N LYS A 93 3.41 0.89 25.72
CA LYS A 93 4.22 1.93 25.08
C LYS A 93 5.01 1.38 23.88
N ALA A 94 5.55 0.17 23.99
CA ALA A 94 6.27 -0.49 22.90
C ALA A 94 5.39 -0.70 21.68
N VAL A 95 4.15 -1.19 21.83
CA VAL A 95 3.21 -1.34 20.71
C VAL A 95 2.91 0.00 20.06
N LYS A 96 2.71 1.06 20.84
CA LYS A 96 2.53 2.44 20.32
C LYS A 96 3.75 2.97 19.56
N ARG A 97 4.95 2.49 19.89
CA ARG A 97 6.21 2.80 19.18
C ARG A 97 6.55 1.80 18.08
N GLY A 98 5.59 0.95 17.73
CA GLY A 98 5.71 0.04 16.60
C GLY A 98 6.23 -1.34 16.97
N ALA A 99 6.17 -1.82 18.21
CA ALA A 99 6.23 -3.27 18.43
C ALA A 99 4.96 -3.92 17.86
N LEU A 100 5.07 -5.15 17.37
CA LEU A 100 3.94 -5.87 16.78
C LEU A 100 2.89 -6.21 17.84
N CYS A 101 3.33 -6.79 18.96
CA CYS A 101 2.48 -7.12 20.09
C CYS A 101 3.33 -7.37 21.35
N TYR A 102 2.68 -7.75 22.44
CA TYR A 102 3.35 -8.22 23.65
C TYR A 102 2.70 -9.49 24.22
N ILE A 103 3.49 -10.28 24.94
CA ILE A 103 3.14 -11.53 25.60
C ILE A 103 3.43 -11.37 27.09
N THR A 104 2.41 -11.59 27.92
CA THR A 104 2.56 -11.54 29.38
C THR A 104 3.07 -12.87 29.93
N LYS A 105 4.08 -12.85 30.81
CA LYS A 105 4.48 -13.98 31.64
C LYS A 105 3.35 -14.32 32.65
N PRO A 106 3.13 -15.60 33.01
CA PRO A 106 3.92 -16.78 32.64
C PRO A 106 3.73 -17.18 31.17
N LEU A 107 4.84 -17.54 30.51
CA LEU A 107 4.83 -18.02 29.14
C LEU A 107 4.46 -19.51 29.14
N THR A 108 3.53 -19.89 28.28
CA THR A 108 3.26 -21.30 27.96
C THR A 108 3.58 -21.55 26.48
N PRO A 109 4.06 -22.76 26.11
CA PRO A 109 4.37 -23.08 24.72
C PRO A 109 3.20 -22.82 23.77
N ASP A 110 1.99 -23.24 24.14
CA ASP A 110 0.79 -23.06 23.32
C ASP A 110 0.48 -21.57 23.06
N ARG A 111 0.62 -20.72 24.09
CA ARG A 111 0.35 -19.29 23.98
C ARG A 111 1.41 -18.59 23.14
N LEU A 112 2.68 -18.96 23.31
CA LEU A 112 3.78 -18.45 22.50
C LEU A 112 3.57 -18.81 21.02
N LEU A 113 3.28 -20.08 20.71
CA LEU A 113 3.03 -20.55 19.34
C LEU A 113 1.82 -19.89 18.70
N HIS A 114 0.71 -19.77 19.44
CA HIS A 114 -0.50 -19.13 18.92
C HIS A 114 -0.24 -17.67 18.50
N LEU A 115 0.41 -16.90 19.38
CA LEU A 115 0.72 -15.48 19.10
C LEU A 115 1.78 -15.33 18.02
N THR A 116 2.77 -16.23 17.99
CA THR A 116 3.82 -16.24 16.96
C THR A 116 3.23 -16.53 15.58
N ARG A 117 2.35 -17.53 15.46
CA ARG A 117 1.70 -17.86 14.17
C ARG A 117 0.85 -16.70 13.67
N LYS A 118 0.08 -16.05 14.55
CA LYS A 118 -0.69 -14.85 14.22
C LYS A 118 0.21 -13.71 13.73
N ALA A 119 1.33 -13.48 14.42
CA ALA A 119 2.33 -12.49 14.03
C ALA A 119 2.95 -12.79 12.65
N VAL A 120 3.33 -14.04 12.40
CA VAL A 120 3.88 -14.47 11.10
C VAL A 120 2.86 -14.30 9.97
N GLU A 121 1.59 -14.63 10.22
CA GLU A 121 0.53 -14.44 9.24
C GLU A 121 0.31 -12.96 8.90
N GLU A 122 0.31 -12.08 9.91
CA GLU A 122 0.21 -10.63 9.72
C GLU A 122 1.40 -10.08 8.91
N ILE A 123 2.63 -10.53 9.22
CA ILE A 123 3.83 -10.19 8.46
C ILE A 123 3.71 -10.65 7.02
N ARG A 124 3.27 -11.89 6.80
CA ARG A 124 3.08 -12.45 5.45
C ARG A 124 2.06 -11.62 4.68
N LEU A 125 0.89 -11.35 5.25
CA LEU A 125 -0.16 -10.57 4.60
C LEU A 125 0.31 -9.16 4.27
N ARG A 126 1.08 -8.53 5.16
CA ARG A 126 1.67 -7.21 4.93
C ARG A 126 2.71 -7.24 3.81
N ARG A 127 3.65 -8.18 3.84
CA ARG A 127 4.67 -8.37 2.79
C ARG A 127 4.03 -8.71 1.45
N GLU A 128 2.99 -9.53 1.42
CA GLU A 128 2.23 -9.87 0.22
C GLU A 128 1.46 -8.65 -0.31
N ASN A 129 0.83 -7.86 0.56
CA ASN A 129 0.20 -6.60 0.15
C ASN A 129 1.22 -5.60 -0.42
N GLU A 130 2.39 -5.48 0.21
CA GLU A 130 3.48 -4.64 -0.30
C GLU A 130 4.07 -5.18 -1.60
N ALA A 131 4.19 -6.50 -1.77
CA ALA A 131 4.68 -7.12 -2.99
C ALA A 131 3.69 -6.93 -4.15
N LEU A 132 2.40 -7.13 -3.90
CA LEU A 132 1.32 -6.85 -4.86
C LEU A 132 1.26 -5.36 -5.20
N ARG A 133 1.41 -4.47 -4.21
CA ARG A 133 1.57 -3.03 -4.46
C ARG A 133 2.81 -2.73 -5.29
N ARG A 134 3.95 -3.36 -4.99
CA ARG A 134 5.19 -3.22 -5.78
C ARG A 134 5.07 -3.80 -7.19
N GLU A 135 4.24 -4.81 -7.39
CA GLU A 135 3.96 -5.38 -8.70
C GLU A 135 3.03 -4.47 -9.53
N LEU A 136 2.07 -3.81 -8.86
CA LEU A 136 1.27 -2.71 -9.42
C LEU A 136 2.12 -1.44 -9.66
N ASP A 137 3.09 -1.17 -8.79
CA ASP A 137 4.08 -0.08 -8.82
C ASP A 137 5.36 -0.48 -9.57
N ARG A 138 5.36 -1.60 -10.33
CA ARG A 138 6.43 -1.84 -11.31
C ARG A 138 6.51 -0.55 -12.11
N ARG A 139 7.65 0.14 -12.02
CA ARG A 139 7.87 1.43 -12.66
C ARG A 139 7.83 1.21 -14.17
N TYR A 140 6.62 1.17 -14.72
CA TYR A 140 6.36 1.22 -16.14
C TYR A 140 7.05 2.48 -16.63
N THR A 141 8.23 2.33 -17.17
CA THR A 141 8.92 3.39 -17.88
C THR A 141 8.48 3.22 -19.34
N TYR A 142 8.50 4.26 -20.17
CA TYR A 142 8.29 4.04 -21.62
C TYR A 142 9.29 3.01 -22.19
N LYS A 143 10.43 2.76 -21.49
CA LYS A 143 11.38 1.69 -21.82
C LYS A 143 10.81 0.27 -21.73
N ASP A 144 9.73 0.08 -20.98
CA ASP A 144 8.99 -1.18 -20.91
C ASP A 144 7.96 -1.32 -22.05
N LEU A 145 7.67 -0.24 -22.79
CA LEU A 145 6.91 -0.30 -24.04
C LEU A 145 7.84 -0.79 -25.16
N ILE A 146 7.54 -1.96 -25.72
CA ILE A 146 8.28 -2.49 -26.87
C ILE A 146 7.72 -1.85 -28.15
N GLY A 147 8.52 -1.01 -28.82
CA GLY A 147 8.14 -0.42 -30.10
C GLY A 147 9.37 0.05 -30.89
N LYS A 148 9.64 -0.59 -32.04
CA LYS A 148 10.79 -0.24 -32.91
C LYS A 148 10.41 0.56 -34.16
N SER A 149 9.11 0.73 -34.43
CA SER A 149 8.65 1.45 -35.62
C SER A 149 8.87 2.96 -35.46
N PRO A 150 9.12 3.72 -36.56
CA PRO A 150 9.29 5.17 -36.50
C PRO A 150 8.13 5.89 -35.80
N ARG A 151 6.89 5.44 -36.03
CA ARG A 151 5.69 5.99 -35.37
C ARG A 151 5.68 5.79 -33.85
N MET A 152 6.17 4.65 -33.36
CA MET A 152 6.29 4.44 -31.91
C MET A 152 7.43 5.28 -31.31
N GLN A 153 8.49 5.54 -32.08
CA GLN A 153 9.56 6.45 -31.65
C GLN A 153 9.05 7.89 -31.52
N GLU A 154 8.18 8.35 -32.44
CA GLU A 154 7.46 9.63 -32.30
C GLU A 154 6.61 9.68 -31.02
N VAL A 155 5.90 8.59 -30.69
CA VAL A 155 5.14 8.50 -29.42
C VAL A 155 6.06 8.55 -28.21
N PHE A 156 7.20 7.86 -28.22
CA PHE A 156 8.15 7.90 -27.12
C PHE A 156 8.73 9.30 -26.91
N GLN A 157 9.05 10.03 -27.97
CA GLN A 157 9.47 11.43 -27.86
C GLN A 157 8.37 12.33 -27.26
N LEU A 158 7.11 12.11 -27.63
CA LEU A 158 5.99 12.82 -27.00
C LEU A 158 5.88 12.51 -25.51
N LEU A 159 6.03 11.25 -25.12
CA LEU A 159 6.03 10.83 -23.72
C LEU A 159 7.20 11.44 -22.93
N GLU A 160 8.39 11.52 -23.53
CA GLU A 160 9.55 12.17 -22.92
C GLU A 160 9.29 13.65 -22.62
N ASN A 161 8.61 14.37 -23.52
CA ASN A 161 8.24 15.77 -23.31
C ASN A 161 7.23 15.97 -22.17
N LEU A 162 6.51 14.92 -21.76
CA LEU A 162 5.59 14.98 -20.61
C LEU A 162 6.29 14.75 -19.27
N THR A 163 7.59 14.42 -19.27
CA THR A 163 8.39 14.22 -18.05
C THR A 163 8.36 15.49 -17.19
N GLY A 164 8.09 15.33 -15.89
CA GLY A 164 8.07 16.46 -14.95
C GLY A 164 6.87 17.42 -15.11
N THR A 165 5.95 17.18 -16.06
CA THR A 165 4.73 17.98 -16.21
C THR A 165 3.62 17.49 -15.30
N GLU A 166 2.68 18.36 -14.93
CA GLU A 166 1.42 18.01 -14.24
C GLU A 166 0.17 18.13 -15.14
N SER A 167 0.34 18.45 -16.42
CA SER A 167 -0.77 18.64 -17.35
C SER A 167 -1.61 17.37 -17.52
N ASN A 168 -2.91 17.56 -17.75
CA ASN A 168 -3.83 16.49 -18.11
C ASN A 168 -3.51 15.98 -19.52
N VAL A 169 -3.66 14.66 -19.74
CA VAL A 169 -3.29 14.02 -21.02
C VAL A 169 -4.46 13.21 -21.57
N LEU A 170 -4.73 13.31 -22.87
CA LEU A 170 -5.66 12.46 -23.60
C LEU A 170 -4.88 11.52 -24.53
N ILE A 171 -5.10 10.21 -24.40
CA ILE A 171 -4.47 9.17 -25.20
C ILE A 171 -5.52 8.57 -26.14
N THR A 172 -5.33 8.74 -27.44
CA THR A 172 -6.22 8.18 -28.46
C THR A 172 -5.57 6.96 -29.13
N GLY A 173 -6.39 6.00 -29.52
CA GLY A 173 -5.91 4.82 -30.26
C GLY A 173 -6.87 3.64 -30.17
N LYS A 174 -6.74 2.71 -31.12
CA LYS A 174 -7.60 1.51 -31.19
C LYS A 174 -7.51 0.68 -29.89
N SER A 175 -8.51 -0.17 -29.64
CA SER A 175 -8.47 -1.08 -28.49
C SER A 175 -7.26 -2.02 -28.60
N GLY A 176 -6.61 -2.28 -27.46
CA GLY A 176 -5.43 -3.16 -27.41
C GLY A 176 -4.10 -2.53 -27.84
N THR A 177 -4.02 -1.23 -28.15
CA THR A 177 -2.76 -0.57 -28.57
C THR A 177 -1.87 -0.10 -27.42
N GLY A 178 -2.11 -0.56 -26.18
CA GLY A 178 -1.27 -0.22 -25.02
C GLY A 178 -1.50 1.17 -24.43
N LYS A 179 -2.70 1.76 -24.55
CA LYS A 179 -3.02 3.08 -23.98
C LYS A 179 -2.81 3.16 -22.46
N GLU A 180 -3.18 2.10 -21.73
CA GLU A 180 -2.94 2.03 -20.28
C GLU A 180 -1.45 2.01 -19.95
N LEU A 181 -0.64 1.29 -20.73
CA LEU A 181 0.82 1.25 -20.53
C LEU A 181 1.44 2.64 -20.74
N ALA A 182 0.97 3.39 -21.73
CA ALA A 182 1.37 4.79 -21.94
C ALA A 182 0.94 5.69 -20.76
N ALA A 183 -0.28 5.53 -20.22
CA ALA A 183 -0.73 6.27 -19.05
C ALA A 183 0.13 6.01 -17.81
N ARG A 184 0.48 4.74 -17.56
CA ARG A 184 1.37 4.35 -16.45
C ARG A 184 2.78 4.93 -16.64
N ALA A 185 3.29 4.94 -17.87
CA ALA A 185 4.58 5.56 -18.18
C ALA A 185 4.61 7.07 -17.89
N ILE A 186 3.54 7.80 -18.25
CA ILE A 186 3.41 9.23 -17.94
C ILE A 186 3.42 9.45 -16.42
N HIS A 187 2.66 8.64 -15.66
CA HIS A 187 2.63 8.74 -14.21
C HIS A 187 4.01 8.49 -13.58
N ALA A 188 4.70 7.43 -13.98
CA ALA A 188 6.02 7.06 -13.45
C ALA A 188 7.10 8.13 -13.68
N GLN A 189 6.91 9.02 -14.66
CA GLN A 189 7.83 10.11 -15.00
C GLN A 189 7.34 11.48 -14.54
N SER A 190 6.23 11.52 -13.82
CA SER A 190 5.65 12.73 -13.27
C SER A 190 6.24 13.08 -11.90
N PRO A 191 6.04 14.32 -11.42
CA PRO A 191 6.31 14.69 -10.03
C PRO A 191 5.52 13.84 -9.00
N ARG A 192 4.46 13.14 -9.45
CA ARG A 192 3.57 12.29 -8.65
C ARG A 192 3.93 10.80 -8.73
N LYS A 193 5.09 10.43 -9.26
CA LYS A 193 5.54 9.03 -9.43
C LYS A 193 5.51 8.17 -8.16
N ASP A 194 5.64 8.78 -6.98
CA ASP A 194 5.62 8.10 -5.68
C ASP A 194 4.23 8.20 -5.00
N ARG A 195 3.23 8.70 -5.73
CA ARG A 195 1.82 8.84 -5.31
C ARG A 195 0.97 7.78 -6.02
N ARG A 196 -0.29 7.65 -5.61
CA ARG A 196 -1.19 6.63 -6.17
C ARG A 196 -1.49 6.88 -7.65
N PHE A 197 -1.45 5.81 -8.44
CA PHE A 197 -2.07 5.73 -9.76
C PHE A 197 -3.35 4.90 -9.64
N VAL A 198 -4.50 5.51 -9.86
CA VAL A 198 -5.80 4.85 -9.82
C VAL A 198 -6.33 4.76 -11.24
N ALA A 199 -6.78 3.58 -11.67
CA ALA A 199 -7.35 3.36 -12.99
C ALA A 199 -8.83 3.00 -12.87
N LEU A 200 -9.67 3.63 -13.69
CA LEU A 200 -11.09 3.35 -13.80
C LEU A 200 -11.45 3.20 -15.27
N ASN A 201 -12.07 2.08 -15.63
CA ASN A 201 -12.67 1.90 -16.94
C ASN A 201 -14.10 2.46 -16.91
N CYS A 202 -14.40 3.43 -17.77
CA CYS A 202 -15.71 4.07 -17.86
C CYS A 202 -16.72 3.24 -18.66
N GLY A 203 -16.28 2.17 -19.31
CA GLY A 203 -17.10 1.19 -20.00
C GLY A 203 -17.71 0.14 -19.07
N GLY A 204 -18.92 -0.32 -19.40
CA GLY A 204 -19.55 -1.48 -18.76
C GLY A 204 -20.20 -1.25 -17.38
N LEU A 205 -20.10 -0.03 -16.81
CA LEU A 205 -20.78 0.34 -15.57
C LEU A 205 -22.11 1.05 -15.83
N THR A 206 -23.10 0.81 -14.98
CA THR A 206 -24.31 1.65 -14.95
C THR A 206 -23.97 3.03 -14.43
N GLU A 207 -24.77 4.05 -14.79
CA GLU A 207 -24.54 5.43 -14.34
C GLU A 207 -24.45 5.56 -12.81
N THR A 208 -25.31 4.86 -12.07
CA THR A 208 -25.32 4.86 -10.60
C THR A 208 -24.07 4.22 -10.00
N LEU A 209 -23.57 3.15 -10.60
CA LEU A 209 -22.32 2.50 -10.16
C LEU A 209 -21.12 3.37 -10.50
N LEU A 210 -21.09 3.96 -11.70
CA LEU A 210 -20.02 4.87 -12.11
C LEU A 210 -19.96 6.11 -11.20
N GLU A 211 -21.10 6.67 -10.82
CA GLU A 211 -21.17 7.77 -9.85
C GLU A 211 -20.64 7.36 -8.48
N SER A 212 -21.09 6.22 -7.96
CA SER A 212 -20.61 5.68 -6.69
C SER A 212 -19.10 5.38 -6.71
N GLU A 213 -18.56 4.83 -7.79
CA GLU A 213 -17.12 4.55 -7.92
C GLU A 213 -16.31 5.86 -8.03
N LEU A 214 -16.74 6.82 -8.84
CA LEU A 214 -16.05 8.11 -9.00
C LEU A 214 -16.05 8.95 -7.72
N PHE A 215 -17.24 9.22 -7.17
CA PHE A 215 -17.44 10.20 -6.11
C PHE A 215 -17.54 9.58 -4.71
N GLY A 216 -17.74 8.27 -4.62
CA GLY A 216 -18.02 7.59 -3.35
C GLY A 216 -19.47 7.77 -2.93
N HIS A 217 -19.85 7.10 -1.84
CA HIS A 217 -21.17 7.21 -1.26
C HIS A 217 -21.16 7.10 0.26
N VAL A 218 -22.16 7.69 0.90
CA VAL A 218 -22.45 7.46 2.31
C VAL A 218 -23.42 6.29 2.49
N LYS A 219 -23.40 5.66 3.67
CA LYS A 219 -24.38 4.64 4.05
C LYS A 219 -25.81 5.15 3.81
N GLY A 220 -26.61 4.34 3.12
CA GLY A 220 -28.02 4.64 2.82
C GLY A 220 -28.26 5.57 1.64
N ALA A 221 -27.23 5.92 0.85
CA ALA A 221 -27.41 6.82 -0.29
C ALA A 221 -28.25 6.22 -1.42
N PHE A 222 -28.22 4.89 -1.62
CA PHE A 222 -29.08 4.15 -2.56
C PHE A 222 -29.39 2.74 -2.03
N THR A 223 -30.31 2.04 -2.69
CA THR A 223 -30.68 0.65 -2.38
C THR A 223 -29.47 -0.27 -2.52
N GLY A 224 -28.92 -0.74 -1.39
CA GLY A 224 -27.69 -1.56 -1.36
C GLY A 224 -26.46 -0.86 -0.77
N ALA A 225 -26.54 0.44 -0.43
CA ALA A 225 -25.47 1.17 0.25
C ALA A 225 -25.39 0.82 1.76
N ILE A 226 -24.93 -0.40 2.08
CA ILE A 226 -24.88 -0.96 3.43
C ILE A 226 -23.83 -0.24 4.32
N SER A 227 -22.76 0.27 3.70
CA SER A 227 -21.68 1.03 4.32
C SER A 227 -21.31 2.25 3.47
N SER A 228 -20.56 3.19 4.05
CA SER A 228 -19.95 4.29 3.27
C SER A 228 -18.70 3.78 2.56
N LYS A 229 -18.46 4.24 1.33
CA LYS A 229 -17.27 3.91 0.53
C LYS A 229 -16.67 5.20 -0.06
N PRO A 230 -15.35 5.44 0.09
CA PRO A 230 -14.69 6.55 -0.60
C PRO A 230 -14.66 6.32 -2.12
N GLY A 231 -14.72 7.41 -2.89
CA GLY A 231 -14.65 7.35 -4.35
C GLY A 231 -13.21 7.36 -4.88
N VAL A 232 -13.02 6.98 -6.14
CA VAL A 232 -11.70 6.97 -6.79
C VAL A 232 -11.05 8.36 -6.85
N PHE A 233 -11.84 9.45 -6.85
CA PHE A 233 -11.28 10.80 -6.70
C PHE A 233 -10.57 11.01 -5.37
N GLN A 234 -11.10 10.45 -4.28
CA GLN A 234 -10.48 10.53 -2.96
C GLN A 234 -9.30 9.57 -2.86
N GLU A 235 -9.41 8.39 -3.45
CA GLU A 235 -8.31 7.43 -3.49
C GLU A 235 -7.11 7.93 -4.31
N ALA A 236 -7.37 8.73 -5.35
CA ALA A 236 -6.37 9.32 -6.23
C ALA A 236 -5.87 10.69 -5.74
N ASP A 237 -6.28 11.16 -4.56
CA ASP A 237 -5.89 12.47 -4.04
C ASP A 237 -4.35 12.60 -3.90
N GLY A 238 -3.81 13.69 -4.44
CA GLY A 238 -2.37 13.92 -4.59
C GLY A 238 -1.68 13.05 -5.66
N GLY A 239 -2.41 12.17 -6.35
CA GLY A 239 -1.91 11.20 -7.31
C GLY A 239 -2.40 11.43 -8.74
N THR A 240 -2.59 10.35 -9.49
CA THR A 240 -3.08 10.36 -10.89
C THR A 240 -4.28 9.44 -11.04
N LEU A 241 -5.33 9.93 -11.70
CA LEU A 241 -6.49 9.15 -12.08
C LEU A 241 -6.47 8.92 -13.60
N PHE A 242 -6.42 7.64 -13.99
CA PHE A 242 -6.55 7.18 -15.36
C PHE A 242 -7.99 6.77 -15.66
N LEU A 243 -8.61 7.44 -16.63
CA LEU A 243 -9.96 7.16 -17.10
C LEU A 243 -9.90 6.48 -18.47
N ASP A 244 -10.05 5.16 -18.50
CA ASP A 244 -10.10 4.41 -19.77
C ASP A 244 -11.51 4.44 -20.36
N GLU A 245 -11.57 4.37 -21.69
CA GLU A 245 -12.80 4.49 -22.47
C GLU A 245 -13.68 5.69 -22.10
N ILE A 246 -13.08 6.88 -21.91
CA ILE A 246 -13.78 8.09 -21.45
C ILE A 246 -15.00 8.45 -22.33
N ALA A 247 -14.96 8.09 -23.62
CA ALA A 247 -16.06 8.32 -24.55
C ALA A 247 -17.35 7.52 -24.24
N ASN A 248 -17.27 6.53 -23.34
CA ASN A 248 -18.43 5.76 -22.87
C ASN A 248 -19.07 6.37 -21.62
N MET A 249 -18.52 7.47 -21.09
CA MET A 249 -19.08 8.16 -19.92
C MET A 249 -20.42 8.83 -20.27
N PRO A 250 -21.49 8.57 -19.49
CA PRO A 250 -22.78 9.24 -19.69
C PRO A 250 -22.65 10.77 -19.61
N PRO A 251 -23.39 11.56 -20.41
CA PRO A 251 -23.28 13.02 -20.43
C PRO A 251 -23.48 13.69 -19.05
N SER A 252 -24.39 13.15 -18.23
CA SER A 252 -24.62 13.59 -16.85
C SER A 252 -23.37 13.50 -15.98
N MET A 253 -22.57 12.44 -16.17
CA MET A 253 -21.32 12.19 -15.47
C MET A 253 -20.19 13.06 -16.00
N GLN A 254 -20.18 13.35 -17.30
CA GLN A 254 -19.22 14.29 -17.89
C GLN A 254 -19.36 15.70 -17.29
N VAL A 255 -20.59 16.17 -17.07
CA VAL A 255 -20.85 17.47 -16.40
C VAL A 255 -20.25 17.48 -14.99
N LYS A 256 -20.41 16.39 -14.23
CA LYS A 256 -19.84 16.29 -12.88
C LYS A 256 -18.31 16.20 -12.90
N LEU A 257 -17.74 15.44 -13.84
CA LEU A 257 -16.30 15.35 -14.05
C LEU A 257 -15.71 16.72 -14.39
N LEU A 258 -16.34 17.48 -15.30
CA LEU A 258 -15.89 18.83 -15.67
C LEU A 258 -15.86 19.77 -14.47
N ARG A 259 -16.92 19.76 -13.64
CA ARG A 259 -16.96 20.55 -12.40
C ARG A 259 -15.84 20.17 -11.45
N MET A 260 -15.62 18.86 -11.26
CA MET A 260 -14.53 18.37 -10.42
C MET A 260 -13.17 18.84 -10.93
N ILE A 261 -12.91 18.78 -12.24
CA ILE A 261 -11.64 19.25 -12.85
C ILE A 261 -11.44 20.75 -12.64
N GLN A 262 -12.51 21.55 -12.70
CA GLN A 262 -12.44 23.01 -12.54
C GLN A 262 -12.32 23.46 -11.08
N GLU A 263 -13.09 22.84 -10.19
CA GLU A 263 -13.23 23.28 -8.79
C GLU A 263 -12.25 22.55 -7.86
N GLY A 264 -11.78 21.35 -8.23
CA GLY A 264 -10.99 20.49 -7.34
C GLY A 264 -11.77 19.99 -6.15
N GLU A 265 -13.10 19.97 -6.24
CA GLU A 265 -14.02 19.57 -5.18
C GLU A 265 -14.96 18.46 -5.68
N ILE A 266 -15.25 17.52 -4.78
CA ILE A 266 -16.22 16.46 -5.01
C ILE A 266 -17.24 16.41 -3.89
N LYS A 267 -18.41 15.86 -4.19
CA LYS A 267 -19.47 15.63 -3.22
C LYS A 267 -19.89 14.15 -3.29
N PRO A 268 -19.60 13.32 -2.26
CA PRO A 268 -20.01 11.93 -2.25
C PRO A 268 -21.53 11.79 -2.37
N PHE A 269 -21.98 10.72 -3.02
CA PHE A 269 -23.40 10.47 -3.21
C PHE A 269 -24.13 10.31 -1.87
N GLY A 270 -25.23 11.03 -1.69
CA GLY A 270 -25.99 11.10 -0.44
C GLY A 270 -25.35 11.95 0.68
N SER A 271 -24.15 12.51 0.46
CA SER A 271 -23.53 13.46 1.40
C SER A 271 -23.98 14.89 1.12
N ASN A 272 -23.92 15.78 2.12
CA ASN A 272 -24.01 17.24 1.94
C ASN A 272 -22.67 17.96 2.09
N GLN A 273 -21.60 17.22 2.39
CA GLN A 273 -20.27 17.78 2.58
C GLN A 273 -19.46 17.65 1.28
N THR A 274 -18.78 18.74 0.90
CA THR A 274 -17.79 18.74 -0.18
C THR A 274 -16.42 18.34 0.36
N CYS A 275 -15.60 17.74 -0.50
CA CYS A 275 -14.23 17.34 -0.20
C CYS A 275 -13.31 17.89 -1.28
N LYS A 276 -12.24 18.58 -0.88
CA LYS A 276 -11.17 19.00 -1.80
C LYS A 276 -10.28 17.82 -2.15
N VAL A 277 -9.94 17.71 -3.42
CA VAL A 277 -9.05 16.69 -3.97
C VAL A 277 -8.14 17.32 -5.03
N ASN A 278 -6.89 16.88 -5.09
CA ASN A 278 -5.91 17.33 -6.07
C ASN A 278 -5.46 16.13 -6.93
N VAL A 279 -6.09 15.96 -8.09
CA VAL A 279 -5.89 14.80 -8.96
C VAL A 279 -5.37 15.25 -10.33
N ARG A 280 -4.34 14.57 -10.83
CA ARG A 280 -3.91 14.70 -12.24
C ARG A 280 -4.68 13.72 -13.10
N PHE A 281 -5.17 14.15 -14.25
CA PHE A 281 -5.97 13.32 -15.15
C PHE A 281 -5.16 12.78 -16.33
N ILE A 282 -5.34 11.49 -16.61
CA ILE A 282 -5.00 10.89 -17.89
C ILE A 282 -6.26 10.19 -18.40
N ALA A 283 -6.73 10.52 -19.59
CA ALA A 283 -7.89 9.87 -20.20
C ALA A 283 -7.48 9.08 -21.43
N ALA A 284 -8.18 7.98 -21.72
CA ALA A 284 -7.97 7.20 -22.92
C ALA A 284 -9.29 6.91 -23.64
N THR A 285 -9.24 6.86 -24.97
CA THR A 285 -10.40 6.51 -25.81
C THR A 285 -9.96 5.86 -27.11
N ASN A 286 -10.83 5.02 -27.66
CA ASN A 286 -10.73 4.47 -29.02
C ASN A 286 -11.67 5.16 -30.03
N ARG A 287 -12.43 6.16 -29.59
CA ARG A 287 -13.35 6.95 -30.42
C ARG A 287 -12.77 8.32 -30.76
N GLU A 288 -13.20 8.88 -31.88
CA GLU A 288 -12.93 10.28 -32.22
C GLU A 288 -13.89 11.19 -31.46
N LEU A 289 -13.38 11.85 -30.41
CA LEU A 289 -14.21 12.67 -29.53
C LEU A 289 -14.80 13.90 -30.23
N LEU A 290 -14.05 14.53 -31.14
CA LEU A 290 -14.53 15.72 -31.86
C LEU A 290 -15.78 15.38 -32.69
N GLN A 291 -15.74 14.26 -33.41
CA GLN A 291 -16.89 13.77 -34.15
C GLN A 291 -18.05 13.39 -33.22
N ALA A 292 -17.75 12.74 -32.09
CA ALA A 292 -18.79 12.37 -31.11
C ALA A 292 -19.52 13.58 -30.50
N VAL A 293 -18.82 14.72 -30.34
CA VAL A 293 -19.44 15.99 -29.91
C VAL A 293 -20.33 16.55 -31.01
N GLU A 294 -19.86 16.56 -32.27
CA GLU A 294 -20.66 17.02 -33.41
C GLU A 294 -21.95 16.20 -33.59
N ASP A 295 -21.87 14.89 -33.35
CA ASP A 295 -22.98 13.95 -33.41
C ASP A 295 -23.92 14.01 -32.17
N GLY A 296 -23.57 14.78 -31.14
CA GLY A 296 -24.38 14.95 -29.91
C GLY A 296 -24.42 13.71 -29.01
N ILE A 297 -23.45 12.81 -29.16
CA ILE A 297 -23.35 11.54 -28.41
C ILE A 297 -22.23 11.56 -27.35
N PHE A 298 -21.47 12.65 -27.26
CA PHE A 298 -20.47 12.90 -26.22
C PHE A 298 -20.66 14.30 -25.64
#